data_AF-T1FPC2-F1
#
_entry.id   AF-T1FPC2-F1
#
_cell.length_a   1.000
_cell.length_b   1.000
_cell.length_c   1.000
_cell.angle_alpha   90.00
_cell.angle_beta   90.00
_cell.angle_gamma   90.00
#
_symmetry.space_group_name_H-M   'P 1'
#
loop_
_entity.id
_entity.type
_entity.pdbx_description
1 polymer ?
#
loop_
_entity_poly.entity_id
_entity_poly.type
_entity_poly.pdbx_seq_one_letter_code
_entity_poly.pdbx_strand_id
1 'polypeptide(L)'
;MSQIMSGEEEKLQEIPDMDTLVRELRRIYQGQEVNVEEVKDVLSRYKSSPADWRKYAKFDPLRYTRNLVDDFEGKFNLIALCWGEGHASSIHDHSSADCFVKMLDGELEETMYHWPTEEELQEGGEGKSDEIKIKMFDVNSMGLHRMANPSHSNKTVSLHLYSPPFKSCRVFDQRTGKTSVVKVTFNSKYGELLHNETLFAGSSTAWNPTKNKAQ
;
A
#
# COMPACT_ATOMS: atom_id res chain seq x y z
N MET A 1 56.87 -10.21 0.19
CA MET A 1 55.82 -9.72 -0.71
C MET A 1 54.51 -10.36 -0.29
N SER A 2 53.80 -9.71 0.64
CA SER A 2 52.48 -10.15 1.10
C SER A 2 51.46 -9.71 0.04
N GLN A 3 50.77 -10.70 -0.53
CA GLN A 3 49.75 -10.51 -1.54
C GLN A 3 48.44 -10.23 -0.80
N ILE A 4 48.02 -8.96 -0.79
CA ILE A 4 46.71 -8.56 -0.29
C ILE A 4 45.69 -9.11 -1.29
N MET A 5 44.90 -10.10 -0.85
CA MET A 5 43.74 -10.57 -1.58
C MET A 5 42.73 -9.43 -1.62
N SER A 6 42.49 -8.90 -2.83
CA SER A 6 41.36 -8.03 -3.11
C SER A 6 40.08 -8.84 -2.90
N GLY A 7 39.27 -8.46 -1.92
CA GLY A 7 37.91 -8.93 -1.81
C GLY A 7 37.13 -8.47 -3.03
N GLU A 8 36.80 -9.39 -3.92
CA GLU A 8 35.75 -9.16 -4.90
C GLU A 8 34.44 -9.10 -4.10
N GLU A 9 33.85 -7.90 -4.01
CA GLU A 9 32.44 -7.78 -3.62
C GLU A 9 31.64 -8.64 -4.63
N GLU A 10 31.05 -9.74 -4.16
CA GLU A 10 30.08 -10.50 -4.94
C GLU A 10 28.97 -9.53 -5.33
N LYS A 11 28.94 -9.12 -6.60
CA LYS A 11 27.82 -8.37 -7.18
C LYS A 11 26.58 -9.25 -7.06
N LEU A 12 25.74 -8.95 -6.07
CA LEU A 12 24.43 -9.58 -5.92
C LEU A 12 23.67 -9.49 -7.25
N GLN A 13 23.21 -10.65 -7.73
CA GLN A 13 22.57 -10.78 -9.03
C GLN A 13 21.27 -9.95 -9.06
N GLU A 14 21.06 -9.17 -10.12
CA GLU A 14 19.83 -8.39 -10.30
C GLU A 14 18.60 -9.31 -10.41
N ILE A 15 17.44 -8.83 -9.96
CA ILE A 15 16.16 -9.54 -10.14
C ILE A 15 15.51 -9.02 -11.43
N PRO A 16 15.42 -9.86 -12.48
CA PRO A 16 15.11 -9.40 -13.83
C PRO A 16 13.62 -9.19 -14.10
N ASP A 17 12.75 -9.84 -13.33
CA ASP A 17 11.31 -9.84 -13.55
C ASP A 17 10.51 -10.01 -12.24
N MET A 18 9.22 -9.65 -12.30
CA MET A 18 8.29 -9.75 -11.17
C MET A 18 8.12 -11.20 -10.68
N ASP A 19 8.17 -12.18 -11.58
CA ASP A 19 7.98 -13.58 -11.19
C ASP A 19 9.17 -14.09 -10.34
N THR A 20 10.39 -13.67 -10.70
CA THR A 20 11.61 -13.92 -9.91
C THR A 20 11.56 -13.19 -8.58
N LEU A 21 11.12 -11.93 -8.56
CA LEU A 21 10.90 -11.19 -7.31
C LEU A 21 9.95 -11.94 -6.37
N VAL A 22 8.79 -12.38 -6.88
CA VAL A 22 7.80 -13.12 -6.09
C VAL A 22 8.40 -14.42 -5.55
N ARG A 23 9.17 -15.17 -6.35
CA ARG A 23 9.84 -16.40 -5.88
C ARG A 23 10.82 -16.13 -4.73
N GLU A 24 11.64 -15.10 -4.84
CA GLU A 24 12.60 -14.76 -3.78
C GLU A 24 11.90 -14.29 -2.50
N LEU A 25 10.85 -13.46 -2.63
CA LEU A 25 10.04 -13.06 -1.47
C LEU A 25 9.40 -14.28 -0.80
N ARG A 26 8.81 -15.20 -1.57
CA ARG A 26 8.26 -16.45 -1.03
C ARG A 26 9.33 -17.27 -0.30
N ARG A 27 10.54 -17.38 -0.85
CA ARG A 27 11.67 -18.08 -0.21
C ARG A 27 12.01 -17.45 1.15
N ILE A 28 12.11 -16.13 1.23
CA ILE A 28 12.38 -15.41 2.49
C ILE A 28 11.29 -15.71 3.51
N TYR A 29 10.02 -15.58 3.10
CA TYR A 29 8.88 -15.78 3.98
C TYR A 29 8.58 -17.25 4.30
N GLN A 30 9.22 -18.22 3.65
CA GLN A 30 9.16 -19.64 4.07
C GLN A 30 9.89 -19.87 5.41
N GLY A 31 10.89 -19.04 5.73
CA GLY A 31 11.62 -19.11 6.99
C GLY A 31 10.74 -18.93 8.23
N GLN A 32 11.27 -19.34 9.39
CA GLN A 32 10.62 -19.13 10.69
C GLN A 32 10.72 -17.66 11.13
N GLU A 33 11.83 -17.01 10.79
CA GLU A 33 12.08 -15.59 11.03
C GLU A 33 12.32 -14.89 9.70
N VAL A 34 11.78 -13.69 9.53
CA VAL A 34 11.90 -12.89 8.31
C VAL A 34 12.99 -11.85 8.51
N ASN A 35 14.02 -11.88 7.67
CA ASN A 35 15.06 -10.86 7.68
C ASN A 35 14.62 -9.64 6.86
N VAL A 36 14.31 -8.54 7.55
CA VAL A 36 13.86 -7.27 6.95
C VAL A 36 14.87 -6.71 5.94
N GLU A 37 16.18 -6.86 6.18
CA GLU A 37 17.20 -6.36 5.26
C GLU A 37 17.29 -7.21 3.99
N GLU A 38 17.03 -8.51 4.08
CA GLU A 38 16.95 -9.38 2.90
C GLU A 38 15.74 -9.04 2.02
N VAL A 39 14.59 -8.70 2.63
CA VAL A 39 13.40 -8.23 1.91
C VAL A 39 13.69 -6.92 1.17
N LYS A 40 14.33 -5.95 1.84
CA LYS A 40 14.73 -4.67 1.22
C LYS A 40 15.71 -4.89 0.07
N ASP A 41 16.73 -5.72 0.26
CA ASP A 41 17.71 -6.06 -0.76
C ASP A 41 17.02 -6.65 -2.00
N VAL A 42 16.17 -7.67 -1.83
CA VAL A 42 15.41 -8.30 -2.91
C VAL A 42 14.51 -7.29 -3.64
N LEU A 43 13.79 -6.44 -2.93
CA LEU A 43 12.98 -5.39 -3.57
C LEU A 43 13.86 -4.39 -4.33
N SER A 44 14.98 -3.95 -3.77
CA SER A 44 15.88 -2.98 -4.41
C SER A 44 16.52 -3.53 -5.70
N ARG A 45 16.89 -4.82 -5.71
CA ARG A 45 17.50 -5.50 -6.87
C ARG A 45 16.52 -5.78 -8.00
N TYR A 46 15.22 -5.68 -7.75
CA TYR A 46 14.22 -5.77 -8.83
C TYR A 46 14.27 -4.55 -9.74
N LYS A 47 14.61 -4.79 -11.01
CA LYS A 47 14.54 -3.79 -12.07
C LYS A 47 13.12 -3.71 -12.62
N SER A 48 12.40 -2.66 -12.23
CA SER A 48 11.04 -2.43 -12.71
C SER A 48 10.98 -2.38 -14.24
N SER A 49 10.10 -3.20 -14.81
CA SER A 49 9.78 -3.20 -16.23
C SER A 49 8.25 -3.24 -16.39
N PRO A 50 7.64 -2.30 -17.14
CA PRO A 50 6.19 -2.32 -17.37
C PRO A 50 5.68 -3.64 -17.95
N ALA A 51 6.50 -4.40 -18.67
CA ALA A 51 6.10 -5.70 -19.21
C ALA A 51 5.69 -6.68 -18.09
N ASP A 52 6.31 -6.59 -16.92
CA ASP A 52 6.13 -7.56 -15.84
C ASP A 52 4.89 -7.28 -15.00
N TRP A 53 4.56 -6.00 -14.82
CA TRP A 53 3.53 -5.55 -13.87
C TRP A 53 2.31 -4.90 -14.52
N ARG A 54 2.33 -4.60 -15.83
CA ARG A 54 1.17 -3.98 -16.53
C ARG A 54 -0.12 -4.78 -16.39
N LYS A 55 -0.04 -6.11 -16.26
CA LYS A 55 -1.23 -6.95 -15.99
C LYS A 55 -1.94 -6.57 -14.69
N TYR A 56 -1.22 -6.08 -13.68
CA TYR A 56 -1.75 -5.65 -12.38
C TYR A 56 -2.12 -4.16 -12.35
N ALA A 57 -1.69 -3.35 -13.33
CA ALA A 57 -1.85 -1.90 -13.34
C ALA A 57 -3.29 -1.47 -13.73
N LYS A 58 -4.28 -1.77 -12.88
CA LYS A 58 -5.68 -1.42 -13.12
C LYS A 58 -6.03 -0.10 -12.46
N PHE A 59 -6.01 0.99 -13.21
CA PHE A 59 -6.36 2.32 -12.70
C PHE A 59 -7.88 2.54 -12.60
N ASP A 60 -8.29 3.40 -11.68
CA ASP A 60 -9.63 3.97 -11.56
C ASP A 60 -9.51 5.51 -11.68
N PRO A 61 -10.42 6.22 -12.37
CA PRO A 61 -10.29 7.67 -12.54
C PRO A 61 -10.46 8.48 -11.25
N LEU A 62 -11.21 7.96 -10.27
CA LEU A 62 -11.66 8.71 -9.11
C LEU A 62 -10.80 8.50 -7.86
N ARG A 63 -10.07 7.39 -7.79
CA ARG A 63 -9.26 7.01 -6.63
C ARG A 63 -8.13 6.07 -7.02
N TYR A 64 -7.11 6.02 -6.18
CA TYR A 64 -6.07 5.01 -6.35
C TYR A 64 -6.65 3.61 -6.12
N THR A 65 -6.05 2.62 -6.75
CA THR A 65 -6.52 1.23 -6.70
C THR A 65 -5.50 0.31 -6.05
N ARG A 66 -5.97 -0.77 -5.42
CA ARG A 66 -5.14 -1.82 -4.83
C ARG A 66 -5.30 -3.11 -5.63
N ASN A 67 -4.22 -3.55 -6.27
CA ASN A 67 -4.22 -4.71 -7.16
C ASN A 67 -3.32 -5.80 -6.58
N LEU A 68 -3.91 -6.88 -6.07
CA LEU A 68 -3.15 -7.96 -5.42
C LEU A 68 -2.30 -8.71 -6.45
N VAL A 69 -1.00 -8.78 -6.18
CA VAL A 69 -0.01 -9.51 -6.99
C VAL A 69 0.21 -10.91 -6.42
N ASP A 70 0.41 -11.03 -5.11
CA ASP A 70 0.65 -12.29 -4.41
C ASP A 70 0.18 -12.20 -2.96
N ASP A 71 -0.31 -13.29 -2.37
CA ASP A 71 -0.78 -13.37 -0.98
C ASP A 71 -0.17 -14.55 -0.21
N PHE A 72 1.04 -14.98 -0.61
CA PHE A 72 1.76 -16.16 -0.17
C PHE A 72 1.33 -16.73 1.19
N GLU A 73 0.42 -17.71 1.16
CA GLU A 73 -0.05 -18.48 2.31
C GLU A 73 -0.45 -17.64 3.53
N GLY A 74 -0.90 -16.40 3.32
CA GLY A 74 -1.26 -15.47 4.39
C GLY A 74 -0.08 -14.90 5.18
N LYS A 75 1.16 -15.09 4.71
CA LYS A 75 2.36 -14.53 5.35
C LYS A 75 2.65 -13.09 4.95
N PHE A 76 2.38 -12.74 3.68
CA PHE A 76 2.43 -11.35 3.22
C PHE A 76 1.41 -11.11 2.11
N ASN A 77 1.08 -9.83 1.87
CA ASN A 77 0.40 -9.38 0.66
C ASN A 77 1.35 -8.49 -0.14
N LEU A 78 1.59 -8.86 -1.40
CA LEU A 78 2.27 -8.02 -2.38
C LEU A 78 1.20 -7.37 -3.27
N ILE A 79 1.19 -6.04 -3.34
CA ILE A 79 0.11 -5.27 -3.94
C ILE A 79 0.70 -4.19 -4.86
N ALA A 80 0.24 -4.11 -6.10
CA ALA A 80 0.49 -2.97 -6.96
C ALA A 80 -0.57 -1.89 -6.68
N LEU A 81 -0.15 -0.74 -6.17
CA LEU A 81 -0.99 0.44 -6.03
C LEU A 81 -0.84 1.32 -7.27
N CYS A 82 -1.97 1.70 -7.86
CA CYS A 82 -1.99 2.54 -9.06
C CYS A 82 -2.65 3.87 -8.72
N TRP A 83 -1.89 4.94 -8.92
CA TRP A 83 -2.24 6.30 -8.52
C TRP A 83 -2.46 7.12 -9.79
N GLY A 84 -3.70 7.56 -10.00
CA GLY A 84 -4.00 8.58 -11.01
C GLY A 84 -3.38 9.92 -10.66
N GLU A 85 -3.54 10.88 -11.55
CA GLU A 85 -3.05 12.25 -11.38
C GLU A 85 -3.68 12.89 -10.13
N GLY A 86 -2.85 13.41 -9.22
CA GLY A 86 -3.28 14.04 -7.97
C GLY A 86 -3.94 13.11 -6.95
N HIS A 87 -3.95 11.79 -7.18
CA HIS A 87 -4.52 10.84 -6.22
C HIS A 87 -3.70 10.81 -4.92
N ALA A 88 -4.40 10.74 -3.80
CA ALA A 88 -3.79 10.63 -2.48
C ALA A 88 -4.53 9.64 -1.60
N SER A 89 -3.82 9.03 -0.65
CA SER A 89 -4.43 8.25 0.42
C SER A 89 -4.97 9.17 1.53
N SER A 90 -5.84 8.61 2.38
CA SER A 90 -6.08 9.20 3.70
C SER A 90 -4.84 9.07 4.57
N ILE A 91 -4.74 9.87 5.64
CA ILE A 91 -3.76 9.62 6.70
C ILE A 91 -4.14 8.28 7.35
N HIS A 92 -3.21 7.33 7.42
CA HIS A 92 -3.52 5.98 7.91
C HIS A 92 -2.34 5.32 8.61
N ASP A 93 -2.68 4.27 9.38
CA ASP A 93 -1.70 3.35 9.97
C ASP A 93 -1.57 2.05 9.17
N HIS A 94 -0.58 1.24 9.56
CA HIS A 94 -0.30 -0.09 9.00
C HIS A 94 -0.74 -1.25 9.92
N SER A 95 -1.50 -0.96 10.99
CA SER A 95 -2.00 -2.00 11.93
C SER A 95 -0.93 -2.98 12.42
N SER A 96 0.26 -2.46 12.74
CA SER A 96 1.44 -3.20 13.20
C SER A 96 2.07 -4.16 12.17
N ALA A 97 1.67 -4.08 10.90
CA ALA A 97 2.37 -4.77 9.82
C ALA A 97 3.60 -3.98 9.35
N ASP A 98 4.66 -4.70 9.01
CA ASP A 98 5.76 -4.15 8.23
C ASP A 98 5.24 -3.74 6.85
N CYS A 99 5.68 -2.56 6.38
CA CYS A 99 5.28 -1.98 5.11
C CYS A 99 6.52 -1.63 4.30
N PHE A 100 6.74 -2.37 3.22
CA PHE A 100 7.79 -2.05 2.26
C PHE A 100 7.15 -1.44 1.02
N VAL A 101 7.70 -0.32 0.56
CA VAL A 101 7.27 0.36 -0.66
C VAL A 101 8.43 0.37 -1.65
N LYS A 102 8.15 -0.05 -2.89
CA LYS A 102 9.03 0.10 -4.04
C LYS A 102 8.35 0.86 -5.17
N MET A 103 9.00 1.87 -5.72
CA MET A 103 8.50 2.54 -6.94
C MET A 103 8.66 1.64 -8.17
N LEU A 104 7.57 1.45 -8.92
CA LEU A 104 7.58 0.74 -10.21
C LEU A 104 7.62 1.72 -11.38
N ASP A 105 6.90 2.84 -11.28
CA ASP A 105 6.87 3.91 -12.25
C ASP A 105 6.44 5.22 -11.59
N GLY A 106 7.04 6.35 -11.97
CA GLY A 106 6.77 7.68 -11.41
C GLY A 106 7.36 7.91 -10.01
N GLU A 107 6.77 8.88 -9.30
CA GLU A 107 7.17 9.30 -7.94
C GLU A 107 5.94 9.37 -7.02
N LEU A 108 6.14 9.12 -5.72
CA LEU A 108 5.18 9.41 -4.66
C LEU A 108 5.79 10.39 -3.65
N GLU A 109 4.94 11.25 -3.11
CA GLU A 109 5.21 12.05 -1.91
C GLU A 109 4.62 11.31 -0.70
N GLU A 110 5.46 10.97 0.28
CA GLU A 110 5.03 10.54 1.60
C GLU A 110 5.08 11.74 2.55
N THR A 111 3.98 11.97 3.26
CA THR A 111 3.91 12.93 4.37
C THR A 111 3.71 12.15 5.67
N MET A 112 4.65 12.29 6.61
CA MET A 112 4.57 11.65 7.92
C MET A 112 3.81 12.53 8.92
N TYR A 113 3.03 11.89 9.78
CA TYR A 113 2.19 12.50 10.80
C TYR A 113 2.50 11.94 12.18
N HIS A 114 2.44 12.81 13.19
CA HIS A 114 2.45 12.39 14.60
C HIS A 114 1.12 11.72 14.97
N TRP A 115 1.16 10.80 15.94
CA TRP A 115 -0.05 10.24 16.52
C TRP A 115 -0.80 11.33 17.31
N PRO A 116 -2.13 11.44 17.19
CA PRO A 116 -2.89 12.40 17.96
C PRO A 116 -2.83 12.05 19.45
N THR A 117 -2.65 13.08 20.28
CA THR A 117 -2.72 13.02 21.73
C THR A 117 -4.17 12.98 22.21
N GLU A 118 -4.38 12.54 23.46
CA GLU A 118 -5.72 12.49 24.07
C GLU A 118 -6.37 13.89 24.14
N GLU A 119 -5.57 14.94 24.35
CA GLU A 119 -6.02 16.34 24.40
C GLU A 119 -6.50 16.83 23.02
N GLU A 120 -5.75 16.53 21.95
CA GLU A 120 -6.12 16.88 20.57
C GLU A 120 -7.43 16.22 20.12
N LEU A 121 -7.68 14.99 20.58
CA LEU A 121 -8.93 14.25 20.30
C LEU A 121 -10.14 14.87 21.02
N GLN A 122 -9.94 15.46 22.20
CA GLN A 122 -11.01 16.03 23.03
C GLN A 122 -11.38 17.45 22.64
N GLU A 123 -10.39 18.28 22.28
CA GLU A 123 -10.63 19.70 21.97
C GLU A 123 -11.07 19.96 20.52
N GLY A 124 -11.09 18.91 19.67
CA GLY A 124 -11.34 19.08 18.23
C GLY A 124 -10.31 20.01 17.58
N GLY A 125 -9.13 20.12 18.22
CA GLY A 125 -8.05 20.98 17.80
C GLY A 125 -7.54 20.57 16.44
N GLU A 126 -7.16 21.56 15.64
CA GLU A 126 -6.35 21.36 14.45
C GLU A 126 -5.00 20.79 14.94
N GLY A 127 -4.91 19.46 14.99
CA GLY A 127 -3.68 18.75 15.33
C GLY A 127 -2.60 19.22 14.37
N LYS A 128 -1.72 20.11 14.85
CA LYS A 128 -0.56 20.57 14.10
C LYS A 128 0.48 19.47 14.17
N SER A 129 0.26 18.42 13.39
CA SER A 129 1.31 17.46 13.11
C SER A 129 2.38 18.19 12.31
N ASP A 130 3.60 18.24 12.81
CA ASP A 130 4.75 18.63 11.99
C ASP A 130 4.78 17.72 10.75
N GLU A 131 4.67 18.33 9.57
CA GLU A 131 4.67 17.60 8.30
C GLU A 131 6.11 17.42 7.83
N ILE A 132 6.59 16.18 7.84
CA ILE A 132 7.83 15.82 7.15
C ILE A 132 7.44 15.23 5.81
N LYS A 133 7.77 15.95 4.73
CA LYS A 133 7.55 15.51 3.35
C LYS A 133 8.80 14.83 2.80
N ILE A 134 8.63 13.62 2.31
CA ILE A 134 9.70 12.79 1.75
C ILE A 134 9.27 12.37 0.34
N LYS A 135 10.12 12.63 -0.65
CA LYS A 135 9.96 12.02 -1.98
C LYS A 135 10.49 10.60 -1.93
N MET A 136 9.65 9.64 -2.30
CA MET A 136 9.91 8.23 -2.05
C MET A 136 10.51 7.53 -3.27
N PHE A 137 11.53 6.71 -3.02
CA PHE A 137 12.10 5.77 -3.98
C PHE A 137 11.94 4.32 -3.49
N ASP A 138 12.37 4.01 -2.26
CA ASP A 138 12.15 2.72 -1.56
C ASP A 138 12.22 2.94 -0.04
N VAL A 139 11.26 2.46 0.77
CA VAL A 139 11.24 2.68 2.24
C VAL A 139 10.53 1.54 3.01
N ASN A 140 10.98 1.32 4.25
CA ASN A 140 10.19 0.67 5.31
C ASN A 140 9.57 1.77 6.20
N SER A 141 8.25 1.97 6.15
CA SER A 141 7.58 3.13 6.77
C SER A 141 6.84 2.73 8.04
N MET A 142 7.16 3.41 9.16
CA MET A 142 6.49 3.24 10.45
C MET A 142 5.91 4.59 10.91
N GLY A 143 4.66 4.56 11.38
CA GLY A 143 3.95 5.76 11.83
C GLY A 143 2.67 6.02 11.03
N LEU A 144 2.07 7.19 11.26
CA LEU A 144 0.94 7.65 10.45
C LEU A 144 1.46 8.37 9.22
N HIS A 145 0.89 8.08 8.06
CA HIS A 145 1.33 8.73 6.85
C HIS A 145 0.22 8.93 5.81
N ARG A 146 0.48 9.85 4.89
CA ARG A 146 -0.27 10.03 3.65
C ARG A 146 0.69 9.85 2.48
N MET A 147 0.26 9.11 1.47
CA MET A 147 0.98 8.96 0.22
C MET A 147 0.18 9.61 -0.89
N ALA A 148 0.84 10.40 -1.72
CA ALA A 148 0.20 11.11 -2.82
C ALA A 148 1.03 11.00 -4.09
N ASN A 149 0.36 10.89 -5.24
CA ASN A 149 0.95 11.23 -6.52
C ASN A 149 0.87 12.76 -6.68
N PRO A 150 1.99 13.50 -6.55
CA PRO A 150 1.97 14.95 -6.68
C PRO A 150 1.81 15.42 -8.13
N SER A 151 1.91 14.51 -9.10
CA SER A 151 1.81 14.85 -10.52
C SER A 151 0.37 15.10 -10.93
N HIS A 152 0.18 16.17 -11.70
CA HIS A 152 -1.09 16.50 -12.36
C HIS A 152 -1.16 16.01 -13.81
N SER A 153 -0.11 15.36 -14.32
CA SER A 153 -0.03 14.95 -15.72
C SER A 153 0.43 13.50 -15.94
N ASN A 154 0.98 12.88 -14.90
CA ASN A 154 1.53 11.52 -14.98
C ASN A 154 0.89 10.65 -13.90
N LYS A 155 0.65 9.40 -14.26
CA LYS A 155 0.26 8.34 -13.33
C LYS A 155 1.50 7.76 -12.66
N THR A 156 1.28 7.12 -11.52
CA THR A 156 2.34 6.50 -10.73
C THR A 156 1.92 5.08 -10.34
N VAL A 157 2.87 4.16 -10.29
CA VAL A 157 2.66 2.79 -9.79
C VAL A 157 3.71 2.47 -8.72
N SER A 158 3.25 2.00 -7.57
CA SER A 158 4.09 1.52 -6.48
C SER A 158 3.76 0.07 -6.14
N LEU A 159 4.76 -0.68 -5.69
CA LEU A 159 4.65 -2.04 -5.19
C LEU A 159 4.77 -2.01 -3.67
N HIS A 160 3.78 -2.57 -2.99
CA HIS A 160 3.71 -2.60 -1.54
C HIS A 160 3.74 -4.04 -1.05
N LEU A 161 4.60 -4.34 -0.08
CA LEU A 161 4.60 -5.60 0.66
C LEU A 161 4.16 -5.32 2.09
N TYR A 162 3.10 -6.02 2.52
CA TYR A 162 2.60 -5.97 3.90
C TYR A 162 2.75 -7.32 4.59
N SER A 163 3.38 -7.33 5.77
CA SER A 163 3.59 -8.54 6.57
C SER A 163 3.42 -8.28 8.08
N PRO A 164 2.55 -9.00 8.79
CA PRO A 164 1.54 -9.92 8.25
C PRO A 164 0.47 -9.16 7.43
N PRO A 165 -0.32 -9.85 6.60
CA PRO A 165 -1.46 -9.24 5.92
C PRO A 165 -2.50 -8.72 6.92
N PHE A 166 -3.04 -7.54 6.66
CA PHE A 166 -4.14 -6.99 7.45
C PHE A 166 -5.39 -6.76 6.58
N LYS A 167 -6.56 -6.87 7.22
CA LYS A 167 -7.87 -6.71 6.57
C LYS A 167 -8.49 -5.32 6.79
N SER A 168 -7.95 -4.56 7.73
CA SER A 168 -8.42 -3.23 8.09
C SER A 168 -7.29 -2.39 8.61
N CYS A 169 -7.38 -1.08 8.42
CA CYS A 169 -6.49 -0.10 9.04
C CYS A 169 -7.30 1.07 9.61
N ARG A 170 -6.67 1.90 10.43
CA ARG A 170 -7.27 3.16 10.89
C ARG A 170 -6.93 4.27 9.92
N VAL A 171 -7.92 5.08 9.58
CA VAL A 171 -7.75 6.36 8.89
C VAL A 171 -8.01 7.50 9.86
N PHE A 172 -7.33 8.61 9.64
CA PHE A 172 -7.32 9.78 10.52
C PHE A 172 -7.80 10.99 9.73
N ASP A 173 -8.73 11.73 10.31
CA ASP A 173 -9.12 13.05 9.82
C ASP A 173 -8.05 14.08 10.22
N GLN A 174 -7.41 14.71 9.23
CA GLN A 174 -6.30 15.63 9.49
C GLN A 174 -6.69 16.81 10.38
N ARG A 175 -7.94 17.28 10.29
CA ARG A 175 -8.39 18.48 11.01
C ARG A 175 -8.74 18.19 12.46
N THR A 176 -9.25 17.00 12.75
CA THR A 176 -9.85 16.68 14.06
C THR A 176 -9.14 15.55 14.79
N GLY A 177 -8.18 14.87 14.16
CA GLY A 177 -7.54 13.66 14.70
C GLY A 177 -8.47 12.44 14.82
N LYS A 178 -9.77 12.59 14.53
CA LYS A 178 -10.76 11.53 14.67
C LYS A 178 -10.39 10.34 13.79
N THR A 179 -10.59 9.16 14.35
CA THR A 179 -10.21 7.91 13.69
C THR A 179 -11.42 7.13 13.22
N SER A 180 -11.26 6.37 12.14
CA SER A 180 -12.24 5.40 11.67
C SER A 180 -11.53 4.15 11.17
N VAL A 181 -12.11 2.98 11.42
CA VAL A 181 -11.57 1.73 10.92
C VAL A 181 -12.14 1.48 9.52
N VAL A 182 -11.27 1.30 8.54
CA VAL A 182 -11.66 0.99 7.16
C VAL A 182 -11.19 -0.40 6.77
N LYS A 183 -12.04 -1.11 6.03
CA LYS A 183 -11.68 -2.42 5.47
C LYS A 183 -10.82 -2.22 4.21
N VAL A 184 -9.70 -2.93 4.15
CA VAL A 184 -8.88 -3.01 2.95
C VAL A 184 -9.62 -3.86 1.92
N THR A 185 -9.85 -3.28 0.74
CA THR A 185 -10.42 -3.97 -0.43
C THR A 185 -9.43 -3.97 -1.58
N PHE A 186 -9.60 -4.93 -2.49
CA PHE A 186 -8.81 -5.03 -3.71
C PHE A 186 -9.71 -4.70 -4.91
N ASN A 187 -9.15 -3.99 -5.89
CA ASN A 187 -9.79 -3.71 -7.17
C ASN A 187 -9.59 -4.87 -8.15
N SER A 188 -8.44 -5.56 -8.06
CA SER A 188 -8.13 -6.76 -8.83
C SER A 188 -7.31 -7.74 -8.01
N LYS A 189 -7.33 -9.00 -8.41
CA LYS A 189 -6.44 -10.04 -7.89
C LYS A 189 -5.77 -10.79 -9.04
N TYR A 190 -4.46 -10.95 -8.94
CA TYR A 190 -3.64 -11.70 -9.89
C TYR A 190 -3.81 -11.24 -11.36
N GLY A 191 -4.15 -9.97 -11.57
CA GLY A 191 -4.35 -9.37 -12.89
C GLY A 191 -5.81 -9.32 -13.36
N GLU A 192 -6.74 -9.91 -12.62
CA GLU A 192 -8.17 -9.97 -12.95
C GLU A 192 -8.99 -9.01 -12.08
N LEU A 193 -9.79 -8.15 -12.71
CA LEU A 193 -10.66 -7.21 -12.01
C LEU A 193 -11.71 -7.96 -11.17
N LEU A 194 -11.90 -7.52 -9.93
CA LEU A 194 -13.02 -7.99 -9.14
C LEU A 194 -14.26 -7.23 -9.61
N HIS A 195 -15.24 -7.93 -10.18
CA HIS A 195 -16.54 -7.33 -10.48
C HIS A 195 -17.21 -6.94 -9.16
N ASN A 196 -17.40 -5.64 -8.94
CA ASN A 196 -18.20 -5.15 -7.84
C ASN A 196 -19.68 -5.41 -8.15
N GLU A 197 -20.28 -6.45 -7.58
CA GLU A 197 -21.74 -6.60 -7.53
C GLU A 197 -22.43 -5.57 -6.61
N THR A 198 -21.70 -4.60 -6.04
CA THR A 198 -22.22 -3.77 -4.94
C THR A 198 -22.14 -2.26 -5.16
N LEU A 199 -22.29 -1.78 -6.40
CA LEU A 199 -22.44 -0.35 -6.69
C LEU A 199 -23.88 0.08 -7.08
N PHE A 200 -24.86 -0.85 -7.11
CA PHE A 200 -26.27 -0.53 -7.40
C PHE A 200 -27.29 -1.06 -6.39
N ALA A 201 -26.89 -1.30 -5.13
CA ALA A 201 -27.86 -1.37 -4.04
C ALA A 201 -28.01 0.03 -3.43
N GLY A 202 -28.60 0.95 -4.20
CA GLY A 202 -29.15 2.17 -3.64
C GLY A 202 -30.15 1.77 -2.57
N SER A 203 -30.01 2.30 -1.35
CA SER A 203 -31.01 2.22 -0.30
C SER A 203 -32.25 3.01 -0.74
N SER A 204 -33.00 2.46 -1.68
CA SER A 204 -34.42 2.73 -1.85
C SER A 204 -35.13 1.93 -0.75
N THR A 205 -35.23 2.50 0.44
CA THR A 205 -36.36 2.17 1.31
C THR A 205 -37.62 2.68 0.61
N ALA A 206 -38.16 1.84 -0.27
CA ALA A 206 -39.50 2.03 -0.81
C ALA A 206 -40.48 1.87 0.36
N TRP A 207 -40.90 2.99 0.91
CA TRP A 207 -42.07 3.11 1.76
C TRP A 207 -43.28 2.49 1.05
N ASN A 208 -43.87 1.44 1.63
CA ASN A 208 -44.99 0.70 1.03
C ASN A 208 -46.26 0.90 1.88
N PRO A 209 -47.20 1.78 1.48
CA PRO A 209 -48.34 2.16 2.30
C PRO A 209 -49.56 1.26 2.00
N THR A 210 -49.53 -0.04 2.34
CA THR A 210 -50.74 -0.89 2.16
C THR A 210 -50.95 -2.04 3.14
N LYS A 211 -50.25 -2.15 4.27
CA LYS A 211 -50.59 -3.18 5.27
C LYS A 211 -50.91 -2.60 6.64
N ASN A 212 -52.08 -1.97 6.72
CA ASN A 212 -52.89 -1.99 7.93
C ASN A 212 -54.38 -1.91 7.57
N LYS A 213 -54.96 -3.07 7.25
CA LYS A 213 -56.39 -3.32 7.37
C LYS A 213 -56.60 -4.75 7.87
N ALA A 214 -57.16 -4.83 9.07
CA ALA A 214 -58.01 -5.89 9.62
C ALA A 214 -57.49 -7.34 9.59
N GLN A 215 -57.15 -7.89 10.75
CA GLN A 215 -58.10 -8.59 11.62
C GLN A 215 -57.55 -8.64 13.05
#